data_AF-A0A9D2DCQ5-F1
#
_entry.id   AF-A0A9D2DCQ5-F1
#
_cell.length_a   1.000
_cell.length_b   1.000
_cell.length_c   1.000
_cell.angle_alpha   90.00
_cell.angle_beta   90.00
_cell.angle_gamma   90.00
#
_symmetry.space_group_name_H-M   'P 1'
#
loop_
_entity.id
_entity.type
_entity.pdbx_description
1 polymer ?
#
loop_
_entity_poly.entity_id
_entity_poly.type
_entity_poly.pdbx_seq_one_letter_code
_entity_poly.pdbx_strand_id
1 'polypeptide(L)'
;MSNPWHAPVSSCGRRGGLGERTGRVAELSAQRRLVYRLLSDGKPRSSADIAAELHLCDPRAVIRDLRKAGFPIGDEWVKGERSHFKHYFVRKGGVR
;
A
#
# COMPACT_ATOMS: atom_id res chain seq x y z
N MET A 1 12.76 33.08 28.26
CA MET A 1 11.89 31.88 28.31
C MET A 1 11.55 31.53 26.88
N SER A 2 12.12 30.45 26.37
CA SER A 2 12.09 30.09 24.94
C SER A 2 10.88 29.21 24.62
N ASN A 3 10.05 29.61 23.66
CA ASN A 3 8.99 28.78 23.08
C ASN A 3 9.59 27.95 21.91
N PRO A 4 9.55 26.61 21.92
CA PRO A 4 10.22 25.80 20.89
C PRO A 4 9.25 25.06 19.97
N TRP A 5 8.38 25.77 19.24
CA TRP A 5 7.45 25.14 18.27
C TRP A 5 7.41 25.78 16.88
N HIS A 6 8.54 26.33 16.43
CA HIS A 6 8.74 26.61 15.01
C HIS A 6 9.98 25.87 14.51
N ALA A 7 9.75 24.82 13.73
CA ALA A 7 10.77 24.26 12.85
C ALA A 7 10.30 24.44 11.40
N PRO A 8 10.96 25.30 10.60
CA PRO A 8 10.89 25.23 9.16
C PRO A 8 11.96 24.24 8.68
N VAL A 9 11.54 23.14 8.04
CA VAL A 9 12.47 22.31 7.25
C VAL A 9 12.18 22.49 5.77
N SER A 10 13.02 23.31 5.20
CA SER A 10 13.21 23.53 3.78
C SER A 10 13.68 22.29 3.04
N SER A 11 13.51 22.37 1.71
CA SER A 11 14.44 21.87 0.69
C SER A 11 14.12 20.52 0.05
N CYS A 12 13.63 20.63 -1.18
CA CYS A 12 14.26 20.11 -2.40
C CYS A 12 14.73 18.64 -2.38
N GLY A 13 14.11 17.80 -3.21
CA GLY A 13 14.75 16.54 -3.59
C GLY A 13 13.87 15.53 -4.30
N ARG A 14 13.97 15.54 -5.64
CA ARG A 14 13.70 14.43 -6.56
C ARG A 14 12.26 13.94 -6.73
N ARG A 15 11.70 14.35 -7.87
CA ARG A 15 10.78 13.54 -8.68
C ARG A 15 11.43 12.18 -8.97
N GLY A 16 11.14 11.16 -8.17
CA GLY A 16 11.36 9.76 -8.50
C GLY A 16 10.24 9.28 -9.42
N GLY A 17 10.56 9.09 -10.69
CA GLY A 17 9.62 8.71 -11.75
C GLY A 17 8.94 7.37 -11.49
N LEU A 18 7.78 7.18 -12.09
CA LEU A 18 7.04 5.92 -12.11
C LEU A 18 7.84 4.70 -12.64
N GLY A 19 9.07 4.87 -13.14
CA GLY A 19 9.91 3.82 -13.72
C GLY A 19 10.60 2.87 -12.73
N GLU A 20 11.05 3.34 -11.55
CA GLU A 20 11.85 2.50 -10.62
C GLU A 20 11.01 1.46 -9.84
N ARG A 21 9.70 1.70 -9.71
CA ARG A 21 8.79 0.76 -9.02
C ARG A 21 8.55 -0.52 -9.83
N THR A 22 8.51 -0.41 -11.15
CA THR A 22 8.22 -1.55 -12.05
C THR A 22 9.29 -2.64 -12.00
N GLY A 23 10.57 -2.26 -11.80
CA GLY A 23 11.68 -3.23 -11.68
C GLY A 23 11.55 -4.14 -10.46
N ARG A 24 11.21 -3.59 -9.29
CA ARG A 24 11.01 -4.39 -8.06
C ARG A 24 9.77 -5.27 -8.08
N VAL A 25 8.75 -4.86 -8.84
CA VAL A 25 7.55 -5.70 -9.07
C VAL A 25 7.89 -6.92 -9.94
N ALA A 26 8.97 -6.86 -10.73
CA ALA A 26 9.38 -7.96 -11.58
C ALA A 26 9.98 -9.15 -10.84
N GLU A 27 10.56 -8.90 -9.67
CA GLU A 27 11.16 -9.89 -8.79
C GLU A 27 10.13 -10.61 -7.91
N LEU A 28 8.89 -10.12 -7.87
CA LEU A 28 7.81 -10.73 -7.11
C LEU A 28 7.31 -12.03 -7.75
N SER A 29 6.93 -12.99 -6.92
CA SER A 29 6.18 -14.17 -7.36
C SER A 29 4.88 -13.75 -8.07
N ALA A 30 4.42 -14.57 -9.02
CA ALA A 30 3.24 -14.27 -9.84
C ALA A 30 2.03 -13.83 -9.00
N GLN A 31 1.78 -14.51 -7.88
CA GLN A 31 0.70 -14.19 -6.94
C GLN A 31 0.87 -12.78 -6.32
N ARG A 32 2.05 -12.46 -5.80
CA ARG A 32 2.35 -11.14 -5.20
C ARG A 32 2.21 -10.02 -6.23
N ARG A 33 2.61 -10.29 -7.47
CA ARG A 33 2.53 -9.37 -8.59
C ARG A 33 1.08 -9.04 -8.98
N LEU A 34 0.21 -10.05 -9.01
CA LEU A 34 -1.22 -9.87 -9.28
C LEU A 34 -1.91 -9.04 -8.19
N VAL A 35 -1.66 -9.36 -6.92
CA VAL A 35 -2.18 -8.55 -5.79
C VAL A 35 -1.70 -7.11 -5.87
N TYR A 36 -0.40 -6.90 -6.14
CA TYR A 36 0.13 -5.56 -6.28
C TYR A 36 -0.51 -4.79 -7.43
N ARG A 37 -0.66 -5.43 -8.61
CA ARG A 37 -1.32 -4.83 -9.77
C ARG A 37 -2.75 -4.43 -9.43
N LEU A 38 -3.50 -5.33 -8.79
CA LEU A 38 -4.87 -5.08 -8.37
C LEU A 38 -5.00 -3.87 -7.43
N LEU A 39 -4.11 -3.78 -6.44
CA LEU A 39 -4.11 -2.68 -5.48
C LEU A 39 -3.53 -1.37 -6.05
N SER A 40 -2.77 -1.45 -7.15
CA SER A 40 -2.19 -0.29 -7.86
C SER A 40 -3.22 0.53 -8.62
N ASP A 41 -4.43 -0.01 -8.84
CA ASP A 41 -5.56 0.73 -9.37
C ASP A 41 -5.98 1.89 -8.44
N GLY A 42 -5.58 1.84 -7.16
CA GLY A 42 -5.88 2.86 -6.16
C GLY A 42 -7.28 2.72 -5.54
N LYS A 43 -8.09 1.76 -6.02
CA LYS A 43 -9.38 1.44 -5.42
C LYS A 43 -9.16 0.67 -4.11
N PRO A 44 -9.70 1.16 -2.97
CA PRO A 44 -9.66 0.42 -1.72
C PRO A 44 -10.48 -0.86 -1.84
N ARG A 45 -9.87 -2.01 -1.53
CA ARG A 45 -10.50 -3.34 -1.58
C ARG A 45 -10.38 -4.04 -0.24
N SER A 46 -11.39 -4.80 0.17
CA SER A 46 -11.32 -5.62 1.38
C SER A 46 -10.50 -6.89 1.16
N SER A 47 -10.09 -7.55 2.25
CA SER A 47 -9.45 -8.87 2.14
C SER A 47 -10.34 -9.88 1.40
N ALA A 48 -11.65 -9.84 1.62
CA ALA A 48 -12.59 -10.77 0.99
C ALA A 48 -12.70 -10.52 -0.51
N ASP A 49 -12.76 -9.25 -0.95
CA ASP A 49 -12.80 -8.90 -2.37
C ASP A 49 -11.54 -9.36 -3.09
N ILE A 50 -10.36 -9.15 -2.47
CA ILE A 50 -9.08 -9.60 -3.03
C ILE A 50 -9.04 -11.14 -3.12
N ALA A 51 -9.55 -11.84 -2.11
CA ALA A 51 -9.64 -13.30 -2.14
C ALA A 51 -10.56 -13.79 -3.26
N ALA A 52 -11.70 -13.14 -3.46
CA ALA A 52 -12.68 -13.49 -4.48
C ALA A 52 -12.16 -13.19 -5.90
N GLU A 53 -11.51 -12.05 -6.10
CA GLU A 53 -11.03 -11.60 -7.42
C GLU A 53 -9.77 -12.34 -7.89
N LEU A 54 -8.90 -12.76 -6.96
CA LEU A 54 -7.64 -13.44 -7.27
C LEU A 54 -7.61 -14.93 -6.86
N HIS A 55 -8.74 -15.46 -6.36
CA HIS A 55 -8.86 -16.83 -5.85
C HIS A 55 -7.77 -17.22 -4.85
N LEU A 56 -7.48 -16.32 -3.90
CA LEU A 56 -6.41 -16.52 -2.91
C LEU A 56 -6.92 -17.14 -1.63
N CYS A 57 -6.18 -18.12 -1.12
CA CYS A 57 -6.44 -18.74 0.18
C CYS A 57 -6.22 -17.76 1.34
N ASP A 58 -5.10 -17.02 1.33
CA ASP A 58 -4.82 -15.99 2.34
C ASP A 58 -4.24 -14.71 1.71
N PRO A 59 -5.10 -13.72 1.38
CA PRO A 59 -4.63 -12.44 0.84
C PRO A 59 -3.86 -11.61 1.88
N ARG A 60 -4.07 -11.81 3.20
CA ARG A 60 -3.40 -11.03 4.24
C ARG A 60 -1.92 -11.39 4.33
N ALA A 61 -1.56 -12.67 4.20
CA ALA A 61 -0.17 -13.09 4.12
C ALA A 61 0.55 -12.42 2.94
N VAL A 62 -0.09 -12.36 1.77
CA VAL A 62 0.49 -11.71 0.58
C VAL A 62 0.70 -10.21 0.80
N ILE A 63 -0.30 -9.51 1.36
CA ILE A 63 -0.17 -8.10 1.71
C ILE A 63 0.97 -7.85 2.70
N ARG A 64 1.11 -8.71 3.71
CA ARG A 64 2.21 -8.64 4.69
C ARG A 64 3.57 -8.80 4.01
N ASP A 65 3.70 -9.76 3.10
CA ASP A 65 4.94 -9.98 2.36
C ASP A 65 5.30 -8.79 1.46
N LEU A 66 4.31 -8.20 0.79
CA LEU A 66 4.51 -6.98 0.00
C LEU A 66 4.96 -5.79 0.88
N ARG A 67 4.43 -5.66 2.09
CA ARG A 67 4.91 -4.64 3.06
C ARG A 67 6.36 -4.89 3.47
N LYS A 68 6.72 -6.15 3.77
CA LYS A 68 8.11 -6.53 4.09
C LYS A 68 9.06 -6.23 2.93
N ALA A 69 8.61 -6.41 1.69
CA ALA A 69 9.38 -6.06 0.49
C ALA A 69 9.48 -4.53 0.23
N GLY A 70 8.84 -3.69 1.05
CA GLY A 70 8.93 -2.23 0.96
C GLY A 70 7.95 -1.59 -0.01
N PHE A 71 6.84 -2.27 -0.36
CA PHE A 71 5.78 -1.66 -1.15
C PHE A 71 4.86 -0.77 -0.28
N PRO A 72 4.47 0.43 -0.74
CA PRO A 72 3.68 1.38 0.03
C PRO A 72 2.18 1.00 0.05
N ILE A 73 1.86 -0.08 0.75
CA ILE A 73 0.47 -0.54 0.93
C ILE A 73 -0.15 0.15 2.15
N GLY A 74 -1.10 1.04 1.90
CA GLY A 74 -1.95 1.62 2.94
C GLY A 74 -3.01 0.64 3.43
N ASP A 75 -3.47 0.85 4.66
CA ASP A 75 -4.72 0.29 5.16
C ASP A 75 -5.61 1.36 5.77
N GLU A 76 -6.91 1.16 5.61
CA GLU A 76 -7.96 1.99 6.19
C GLU A 76 -8.95 1.09 6.92
N TRP A 77 -9.34 1.51 8.12
CA TRP A 77 -10.40 0.84 8.87
C TRP A 77 -11.76 1.36 8.42
N VAL A 78 -12.56 0.50 7.81
CA VAL A 78 -13.94 0.80 7.45
C VAL A 78 -14.85 0.27 8.56
N LYS A 79 -15.67 1.15 9.11
CA LYS A 79 -16.73 0.75 10.02
C LYS A 79 -17.89 0.18 9.19
N GLY A 80 -18.02 -1.14 9.19
CA GLY A 80 -19.22 -1.80 8.71
C GLY A 80 -20.32 -1.81 9.77
N GLU A 81 -21.53 -2.10 9.32
CA GLU A 81 -22.74 -2.12 10.15
C GLU A 81 -22.70 -3.22 11.24
N ARG A 82 -21.99 -4.33 10.98
CA ARG A 82 -21.87 -5.47 11.92
C ARG A 82 -20.44 -5.78 12.31
N SER A 83 -19.46 -5.33 11.52
CA SER A 83 -18.05 -5.64 11.76
C SER A 83 -17.15 -4.60 11.10
N HIS A 84 -16.00 -4.34 11.72
CA HIS A 84 -14.99 -3.48 11.15
C HIS A 84 -14.04 -4.32 10.30
N PHE A 85 -13.76 -3.86 9.08
CA PHE A 85 -12.81 -4.53 8.19
C PHE A 85 -11.80 -3.53 7.64
N LYS A 86 -10.65 -4.06 7.22
CA LYS A 86 -9.59 -3.27 6.61
C LYS A 86 -9.76 -3.25 5.10
N HIS A 87 -9.70 -2.05 4.54
CA HIS A 87 -9.45 -1.83 3.13
C HIS A 87 -7.96 -1.64 2.88
N TYR A 88 -7.47 -2.26 1.82
CA TYR A 88 -6.09 -2.19 1.38
C TYR A 88 -6.02 -1.49 0.03
N PHE A 89 -5.00 -0.67 -0.15
CA PHE A 89 -4.73 0.03 -1.41
C PHE A 89 -3.25 0.42 -1.49
N VAL A 90 -2.71 0.52 -2.70
CA VAL A 90 -1.36 1.08 -2.89
C VAL A 90 -1.47 2.60 -2.90
N ARG A 91 -0.75 3.26 -1.98
CA ARG A 91 -0.66 4.72 -1.96
C ARG A 91 0.21 5.16 -3.13
N LYS A 92 -0.38 5.79 -4.14
CA LYS A 92 0.37 6.47 -5.20
C LYS A 92 0.96 7.77 -4.65
N GLY A 93 2.06 7.65 -3.92
CA GLY A 93 2.83 8.78 -3.40
C GLY A 93 2.26 9.34 -2.10
N GLY A 94 3.06 9.24 -1.04
CA GLY A 94 2.72 9.75 0.28
C GLY A 94 3.57 9.07 1.33
N VAL A 95 4.88 9.35 1.28
CA VAL A 95 5.80 9.15 2.41
C VAL A 95 5.16 9.82 3.63
N ARG A 96 5.09 9.12 4.76
CA ARG A 96 4.96 9.72 6.08
C ARG A 96 6.27 9.47 6.81
#